data_AF-A0A8C4SRR0-F1
#
_entry.id   AF-A0A8C4SRR0-F1
#
_cell.length_a   1.000
_cell.length_b   1.000
_cell.length_c   1.000
_cell.angle_alpha   90.00
_cell.angle_beta   90.00
_cell.angle_gamma   90.00
#
_symmetry.space_group_name_H-M   'P 1'
#
loop_
_entity.id
_entity.type
_entity.pdbx_description
1 polymer ?
#
loop_
_entity_poly.entity_id
_entity_poly.type
_entity_poly.pdbx_seq_one_letter_code
_entity_poly.pdbx_strand_id
1 'polypeptide(L)'
;MERHYDLNKINTEAETKENKRSQWAKKAEYFLAVAGNIVGLGNVWRFPYLCYKNGGGVFLVPYLFFMVTCGVPLFLLETALGQYTRKSGIISWRNICPLFEGIGYAGLMIIIYTAIIYIIILAWALFYLFHSFSKVLPWASCSNTWNTATCEEFHKSSLSTNWTKLENATSPAVEFWDRRVLNISGGIDELGSLNWEMALCFLLAWIICYFCVWKGVRSVGKVVYFTVSFIYIMLIILLVRGLTLPGAKDGIIYYLYPEPSRLADPQFSSVQFKKII
;
A
#
# COMPACT_ATOMS: atom_id res chain seq x y z
N MET A 1 -59.68 0.60 -12.22
CA MET A 1 -59.21 0.78 -10.83
C MET A 1 -58.06 -0.18 -10.50
N GLU A 2 -58.21 -1.49 -10.79
CA GLU A 2 -57.15 -2.50 -10.63
C GLU A 2 -55.85 -2.19 -11.40
N ARG A 3 -55.96 -1.77 -12.67
CA ARG A 3 -54.79 -1.40 -13.50
C ARG A 3 -53.93 -0.26 -12.94
N HIS A 4 -54.53 0.68 -12.20
CA HIS A 4 -53.78 1.75 -11.53
C HIS A 4 -53.12 1.28 -10.23
N TYR A 5 -53.71 0.30 -9.55
CA TYR A 5 -53.15 -0.30 -8.34
C TYR A 5 -51.90 -1.13 -8.67
N ASP A 6 -51.95 -1.90 -9.77
CA ASP A 6 -50.80 -2.69 -10.24
C ASP A 6 -49.63 -1.82 -10.70
N LEU A 7 -49.89 -0.71 -11.42
CA LEU A 7 -48.84 0.24 -11.80
C LEU A 7 -48.17 0.88 -10.57
N ASN A 8 -48.94 1.28 -9.56
CA ASN A 8 -48.37 1.82 -8.33
C ASN A 8 -47.57 0.77 -7.55
N LYS A 9 -48.05 -0.49 -7.50
CA LYS A 9 -47.32 -1.58 -6.86
C LYS A 9 -46.01 -1.89 -7.59
N ILE A 10 -46.02 -1.95 -8.92
CA ILE A 10 -44.82 -2.15 -9.75
C ILE A 10 -43.83 -1.01 -9.57
N ASN A 11 -44.30 0.25 -9.54
CA ASN A 11 -43.45 1.41 -9.29
C ASN A 11 -42.88 1.40 -7.87
N THR A 12 -43.66 1.02 -6.87
CA THR A 12 -43.21 0.89 -5.48
C THR A 12 -42.19 -0.25 -5.32
N GLU A 13 -42.38 -1.38 -6.02
CA GLU A 13 -41.45 -2.51 -6.06
C GLU A 13 -40.16 -2.20 -6.84
N ALA A 14 -40.25 -1.39 -7.90
CA ALA A 14 -39.11 -0.87 -8.65
C ALA A 14 -38.31 0.14 -7.81
N GLU A 15 -38.97 1.11 -7.17
CA GLU A 15 -38.35 2.08 -6.25
C GLU A 15 -37.73 1.41 -5.01
N THR A 16 -38.36 0.35 -4.47
CA THR A 16 -37.75 -0.44 -3.36
C THR A 16 -36.62 -1.36 -3.81
N LYS A 17 -36.56 -1.76 -5.09
CA LYS A 17 -35.38 -2.43 -5.65
C LYS A 17 -34.22 -1.46 -5.89
N GLU A 18 -34.52 -0.23 -6.28
CA GLU A 18 -33.53 0.82 -6.54
C GLU A 18 -32.96 1.42 -5.24
N ASN A 19 -33.76 1.51 -4.17
CA ASN A 19 -33.33 1.99 -2.85
C ASN A 19 -32.62 0.95 -1.95
N LYS A 20 -32.49 -0.31 -2.38
CA LYS A 20 -31.76 -1.32 -1.59
C LYS A 20 -30.25 -1.16 -1.82
N ARG A 21 -29.56 -0.57 -0.83
CA ARG A 21 -28.08 -0.48 -0.78
C ARG A 21 -27.45 -1.80 -1.18
N SER A 22 -26.46 -1.72 -2.08
CA SER A 22 -25.74 -2.89 -2.57
C SER A 22 -25.07 -3.65 -1.42
N GLN A 23 -25.24 -4.97 -1.42
CA GLN A 23 -24.67 -5.87 -0.43
C GLN A 23 -23.59 -6.75 -1.09
N TRP A 24 -22.67 -7.23 -0.26
CA TRP A 24 -21.70 -8.26 -0.65
C TRP A 24 -22.44 -9.54 -1.03
N ALA A 25 -22.00 -10.21 -2.09
CA ALA A 25 -22.65 -11.44 -2.55
C ALA A 25 -22.31 -12.62 -1.61
N LYS A 26 -21.10 -12.62 -1.03
CA LYS A 26 -20.65 -13.64 -0.07
C LYS A 26 -19.97 -13.00 1.14
N LYS A 27 -20.10 -13.63 2.32
CA LYS A 27 -19.37 -13.20 3.53
C LYS A 27 -17.85 -13.19 3.33
N ALA A 28 -17.33 -14.16 2.56
CA ALA A 28 -15.91 -14.24 2.24
C ALA A 28 -15.42 -13.03 1.41
N GLU A 29 -16.24 -12.43 0.54
CA GLU A 29 -15.88 -11.20 -0.19
C GLU A 29 -15.63 -10.05 0.78
N TYR A 30 -16.49 -9.93 1.79
CA TYR A 30 -16.35 -8.91 2.82
C TYR A 30 -15.09 -9.14 3.67
N PHE A 31 -14.88 -10.36 4.17
CA PHE A 31 -13.68 -10.68 4.96
C PHE A 31 -12.38 -10.45 4.18
N LEU A 32 -12.33 -10.84 2.90
CA LEU A 32 -11.16 -10.60 2.06
C LEU A 32 -10.97 -9.11 1.75
N ALA A 33 -12.04 -8.34 1.57
CA ALA A 33 -11.94 -6.89 1.36
C ALA A 33 -11.38 -6.20 2.61
N VAL A 34 -11.83 -6.61 3.79
CA VAL A 34 -11.29 -6.15 5.08
C VAL A 34 -9.82 -6.55 5.22
N ALA A 35 -9.47 -7.81 4.95
CA ALA A 35 -8.09 -8.29 5.04
C ALA A 35 -7.17 -7.53 4.07
N GLY A 36 -7.62 -7.27 2.84
CA GLY A 36 -6.89 -6.46 1.86
C GLY A 36 -6.71 -5.00 2.29
N ASN A 37 -7.66 -4.44 3.04
CA ASN A 37 -7.53 -3.09 3.59
C ASN A 37 -6.51 -3.02 4.74
N ILE A 38 -6.40 -4.08 5.54
CA ILE A 38 -5.42 -4.17 6.65
C ILE A 38 -4.00 -4.42 6.11
N VAL A 39 -3.88 -5.22 5.05
CA VAL A 39 -2.58 -5.58 4.46
C VAL A 39 -2.23 -4.61 3.32
N GLY A 40 -1.58 -3.51 3.68
CA GLY A 40 -1.07 -2.51 2.73
C GLY A 40 0.43 -2.60 2.46
N LEU A 41 0.91 -1.80 1.51
CA LEU A 41 2.34 -1.67 1.17
C LEU A 41 3.21 -1.35 2.41
N GLY A 42 2.67 -0.59 3.36
CA GLY A 42 3.36 -0.27 4.61
C GLY A 42 3.68 -1.46 5.52
N ASN A 43 3.05 -2.63 5.32
CA ASN A 43 3.41 -3.86 6.04
C ASN A 43 4.60 -4.57 5.39
N VAL A 44 4.83 -4.35 4.09
CA VAL A 44 5.90 -5.00 3.32
C VAL A 44 7.26 -4.38 3.60
N TRP A 45 7.37 -3.04 3.67
CA TRP A 45 8.66 -2.35 3.82
C TRP A 45 8.78 -1.52 5.10
N ARG A 46 7.75 -0.75 5.44
CA ARG A 46 7.81 0.18 6.58
C ARG A 46 7.80 -0.55 7.93
N PHE A 47 7.02 -1.62 8.07
CA PHE A 47 7.02 -2.40 9.32
C PHE A 47 8.38 -3.07 9.58
N PRO A 48 9.00 -3.81 8.62
CA PRO A 48 10.35 -4.32 8.82
C PRO A 48 11.37 -3.23 9.12
N TYR A 49 11.34 -2.11 8.39
CA TYR A 49 12.24 -1.00 8.64
C TYR A 49 12.13 -0.43 10.07
N LEU A 50 10.90 -0.21 10.56
CA LEU A 50 10.66 0.31 11.92
C LEU A 50 11.04 -0.70 12.99
N CYS A 51 10.73 -1.98 12.79
CA CYS A 51 11.11 -3.05 13.70
C CYS A 51 12.64 -3.10 13.85
N TYR A 52 13.36 -3.10 12.73
CA TYR A 52 14.82 -3.10 12.72
C TYR A 52 15.41 -1.84 13.41
N LYS A 53 14.97 -0.64 13.01
CA LYS A 53 15.54 0.61 13.53
C LYS A 53 15.29 0.83 15.02
N ASN A 54 14.22 0.25 15.55
CA ASN A 54 13.79 0.40 16.93
C ASN A 54 14.00 -0.91 17.71
N GLY A 55 15.23 -1.43 17.73
CA GLY A 55 15.61 -2.52 18.64
C GLY A 55 15.18 -3.93 18.22
N GLY A 56 14.91 -4.14 16.93
CA GLY A 56 14.69 -5.45 16.33
C GLY A 56 13.55 -6.21 16.98
N GLY A 57 13.83 -7.43 17.46
CA GLY A 57 12.82 -8.30 18.07
C GLY A 57 12.11 -7.71 19.28
N VAL A 58 12.74 -6.77 20.00
CA VAL A 58 12.14 -6.12 21.18
C VAL A 58 10.97 -5.22 20.79
N PHE A 59 10.97 -4.65 19.58
CA PHE A 59 9.87 -3.84 19.04
C PHE A 59 8.53 -4.58 19.05
N LEU A 60 8.56 -5.90 18.86
CA LEU A 60 7.36 -6.74 18.71
C LEU A 60 6.52 -6.82 19.98
N VAL A 61 7.14 -6.78 21.17
CA VAL A 61 6.44 -6.93 22.45
C VAL A 61 5.41 -5.81 22.69
N PRO A 62 5.81 -4.51 22.75
CA PRO A 62 4.84 -3.43 22.89
C PRO A 62 3.93 -3.29 21.66
N TYR A 63 4.42 -3.62 20.46
CA TYR A 63 3.59 -3.61 19.25
C TYR A 63 2.39 -4.57 19.39
N LEU A 64 2.62 -5.81 19.83
CA LEU A 64 1.55 -6.78 20.07
C LEU A 64 0.61 -6.35 21.20
N PHE A 65 1.16 -5.78 22.28
CA PHE A 65 0.36 -5.26 23.39
C PHE A 65 -0.60 -4.15 22.92
N PHE A 66 -0.11 -3.12 22.23
CA PHE A 66 -0.96 -2.05 21.69
C PHE A 66 -1.89 -2.53 20.57
N MET A 67 -1.51 -3.56 19.81
CA MET A 67 -2.39 -4.15 18.79
C MET A 67 -3.62 -4.76 19.44
N VAL A 68 -3.45 -5.53 20.52
CA VAL A 68 -4.56 -6.20 21.21
C VAL A 68 -5.40 -5.21 22.02
N THR A 69 -4.75 -4.24 22.68
CA THR A 69 -5.43 -3.30 23.59
C THR A 69 -6.08 -2.10 22.90
N CYS A 70 -5.51 -1.63 21.78
CA CYS A 70 -6.01 -0.45 21.06
C CYS A 70 -6.43 -0.78 19.63
N GLY A 71 -5.58 -1.47 18.87
CA GLY A 71 -5.82 -1.74 17.44
C GLY A 71 -7.08 -2.57 17.18
N VAL A 72 -7.18 -3.75 17.80
CA VAL A 72 -8.32 -4.66 17.63
C VAL A 72 -9.63 -4.02 18.12
N PRO A 73 -9.71 -3.40 19.31
CA PRO A 73 -10.93 -2.72 19.76
C PRO A 73 -11.37 -1.59 18.84
N LEU A 74 -10.46 -0.73 18.36
CA LEU A 74 -10.79 0.37 17.45
C LEU A 74 -11.30 -0.16 16.10
N PHE A 75 -10.64 -1.17 15.54
CA PHE A 75 -11.06 -1.80 14.30
C PHE A 75 -12.46 -2.43 14.41
N LEU A 76 -12.74 -3.13 15.52
CA LEU A 76 -14.04 -3.72 15.78
C LEU A 76 -15.12 -2.65 16.01
N LEU A 77 -14.79 -1.57 16.73
CA LEU A 77 -15.69 -0.44 16.96
C LEU A 77 -16.10 0.22 15.65
N GLU A 78 -15.15 0.55 14.78
CA GLU A 78 -15.42 1.18 13.48
C GLU A 78 -16.27 0.27 12.58
N THR A 79 -15.93 -1.02 12.55
CA THR A 79 -16.66 -2.02 11.77
C THR A 79 -18.11 -2.18 12.28
N ALA A 80 -18.29 -2.31 13.59
CA ALA A 80 -19.60 -2.42 14.22
C ALA A 80 -20.44 -1.15 13.99
N LEU A 81 -19.83 0.02 14.11
CA LEU A 81 -20.49 1.30 13.85
C LEU A 81 -20.98 1.41 12.40
N GLY A 82 -20.13 1.04 11.44
CA GLY A 82 -20.50 1.05 10.02
C GLY A 82 -21.62 0.05 9.69
N GLN A 83 -21.60 -1.13 10.31
CA GLN A 83 -22.65 -2.14 10.16
C GLN A 83 -23.96 -1.72 10.83
N TYR A 84 -23.90 -1.03 11.97
CA TYR A 84 -25.07 -0.53 12.69
C TYR A 84 -25.74 0.63 11.95
N THR A 85 -24.98 1.66 11.58
CA THR A 85 -25.55 2.86 10.95
C THR A 85 -25.93 2.64 9.50
N ARG A 86 -25.27 1.71 8.78
CA ARG A 86 -25.48 1.43 7.36
C ARG A 86 -25.49 2.70 6.50
N LYS A 87 -24.71 3.71 6.88
CA LYS A 87 -24.54 4.98 6.16
C LYS A 87 -23.05 5.26 5.90
N SER A 88 -22.73 6.33 5.18
CA SER A 88 -21.33 6.78 4.99
C SER A 88 -20.79 7.43 6.26
N GLY A 89 -19.46 7.56 6.38
CA GLY A 89 -18.82 8.10 7.59
C GLY A 89 -19.37 9.46 8.05
N ILE A 90 -19.56 10.40 7.12
CA ILE A 90 -20.12 11.74 7.40
C ILE A 90 -21.52 11.64 8.01
N ILE A 91 -22.41 10.90 7.33
CA ILE A 91 -23.81 10.77 7.75
C ILE A 91 -23.90 9.94 9.04
N SER A 92 -22.98 8.99 9.25
CA SER A 92 -22.87 8.21 10.49
C SER A 92 -22.63 9.12 11.68
N TRP A 93 -21.62 10.00 11.60
CA TRP A 93 -21.32 10.98 12.67
C TRP A 93 -22.48 11.95 12.92
N ARG A 94 -23.10 12.47 11.85
CA ARG A 94 -24.26 13.37 11.97
C ARG A 94 -25.43 12.77 12.75
N ASN A 95 -25.67 11.45 12.62
CA ASN A 95 -26.77 10.78 13.33
C ASN A 95 -26.42 10.38 14.77
N ILE A 96 -25.14 10.17 15.09
CA ILE A 96 -24.70 9.79 16.44
C ILE A 96 -24.50 11.04 17.29
N CYS A 97 -23.69 11.97 16.79
CA CYS A 97 -23.40 13.22 17.47
C CYS A 97 -23.12 14.30 16.41
N PRO A 98 -24.09 15.20 16.12
CA PRO A 98 -23.93 16.22 15.08
C PRO A 98 -22.78 17.20 15.35
N LEU A 99 -22.40 17.39 16.62
CA LEU A 99 -21.23 18.19 17.00
C LEU A 99 -19.93 17.66 16.39
N PHE A 100 -19.82 16.34 16.20
CA PHE A 100 -18.65 15.68 15.63
C PHE A 100 -18.78 15.37 14.13
N GLU A 101 -19.69 16.04 13.41
CA GLU A 101 -19.82 15.91 11.95
C GLU A 101 -18.51 16.23 11.21
N GLY A 102 -17.69 17.13 11.77
CA GLY A 102 -16.36 17.47 11.24
C GLY A 102 -15.40 16.28 11.13
N ILE A 103 -15.53 15.25 11.98
CA ILE A 103 -14.70 14.03 11.92
C ILE A 103 -14.92 13.30 10.58
N GLY A 104 -16.17 13.26 10.10
CA GLY A 104 -16.50 12.65 8.82
C GLY A 104 -15.85 13.37 7.63
N TYR A 105 -15.86 14.71 7.64
CA TYR A 105 -15.23 15.53 6.60
C TYR A 105 -13.70 15.43 6.63
N ALA A 106 -13.10 15.40 7.83
CA ALA A 106 -11.66 15.18 7.99
C ALA A 106 -11.24 13.81 7.43
N GLY A 107 -12.02 12.76 7.73
CA GLY A 107 -11.79 11.42 7.16
C GLY A 107 -11.87 11.39 5.64
N LEU A 108 -12.84 12.10 5.03
CA LEU A 108 -12.94 12.22 3.58
C LEU A 108 -11.69 12.88 2.97
N MET A 109 -11.18 13.95 3.58
CA MET A 109 -9.96 14.62 3.11
C MET A 109 -8.75 13.69 3.16
N ILE A 110 -8.58 12.95 4.26
CA ILE A 110 -7.50 11.97 4.39
C ILE A 110 -7.59 10.90 3.30
N ILE A 111 -8.79 10.39 3.00
CA ILE A 111 -9.00 9.39 1.94
C ILE A 111 -8.62 9.96 0.57
N ILE A 112 -8.97 11.21 0.26
CA ILE A 112 -8.62 11.86 -1.01
C ILE A 112 -7.10 11.99 -1.17
N TYR A 113 -6.41 12.52 -0.16
CA TYR A 113 -4.94 12.65 -0.20
C TYR A 113 -4.26 11.29 -0.32
N THR A 114 -4.74 10.30 0.43
CA THR A 114 -4.22 8.93 0.36
C THR A 114 -4.44 8.33 -1.02
N ALA A 115 -5.62 8.49 -1.61
CA ALA A 115 -5.91 8.00 -2.96
C ALA A 115 -4.95 8.59 -4.01
N ILE A 116 -4.66 9.89 -3.94
CA ILE A 116 -3.72 10.58 -4.85
C ILE A 116 -2.30 10.02 -4.71
N ILE A 117 -1.81 9.81 -3.48
CA ILE A 117 -0.45 9.30 -3.26
C ILE A 117 -0.35 7.84 -3.73
N TYR A 118 -1.34 7.01 -3.40
CA TYR A 118 -1.28 5.59 -3.74
C TYR A 118 -1.45 5.31 -5.24
N ILE A 119 -2.19 6.14 -5.98
CA ILE A 119 -2.27 5.99 -7.45
C ILE A 119 -0.94 6.30 -8.14
N ILE A 120 -0.14 7.24 -7.60
CA ILE A 120 1.23 7.51 -8.08
C ILE A 120 2.13 6.30 -7.84
N ILE A 121 2.07 5.70 -6.64
CA ILE A 121 2.86 4.50 -6.32
C ILE A 121 2.48 3.33 -7.24
N LEU A 122 1.18 3.17 -7.56
CA LEU A 122 0.73 2.16 -8.51
C LEU A 122 1.28 2.41 -9.92
N ALA A 123 1.35 3.67 -10.36
CA ALA A 123 1.96 4.03 -11.63
C ALA A 123 3.44 3.66 -11.69
N TRP A 124 4.21 3.91 -10.63
CA TRP A 124 5.60 3.45 -10.52
C TRP A 124 5.69 1.93 -10.60
N ALA A 125 4.83 1.19 -9.90
CA ALA A 125 4.82 -0.27 -9.96
C ALA A 125 4.53 -0.79 -11.38
N LEU A 126 3.58 -0.19 -12.11
CA LEU A 126 3.30 -0.52 -13.50
C LEU A 126 4.49 -0.22 -14.42
N PHE A 127 5.17 0.92 -14.20
CA PHE A 127 6.37 1.27 -14.95
C PHE A 127 7.48 0.21 -14.79
N TYR A 128 7.75 -0.21 -13.55
CA TYR A 128 8.68 -1.32 -13.27
C TYR A 128 8.22 -2.65 -13.87
N LEU A 129 6.91 -2.94 -13.83
CA LEU A 129 6.35 -4.16 -14.40
C LEU A 129 6.59 -4.24 -15.91
N PHE A 130 6.35 -3.16 -16.65
CA PHE A 130 6.57 -3.14 -18.10
C PHE A 130 8.06 -3.30 -18.45
N HIS A 131 8.95 -2.64 -17.71
CA HIS A 131 10.40 -2.79 -17.88
C HIS A 131 10.95 -4.15 -17.45
N SER A 132 10.19 -4.93 -16.66
CA SER A 132 10.59 -6.29 -16.25
C SER A 132 10.43 -7.32 -17.38
N PHE A 133 9.76 -6.99 -18.49
CA PHE A 133 9.64 -7.88 -19.64
C PHE A 133 10.86 -7.86 -20.58
N SER A 134 11.86 -7.03 -20.29
CA SER A 134 13.13 -6.99 -21.01
C SER A 134 14.04 -8.18 -20.65
N LYS A 135 14.82 -8.69 -21.62
CA LYS A 135 15.76 -9.81 -21.40
C LYS A 135 16.81 -9.51 -20.33
N VAL A 136 17.31 -8.28 -20.31
CA VAL A 136 18.21 -7.76 -19.29
C VAL A 136 17.44 -6.66 -18.58
N LEU A 137 17.40 -6.72 -17.24
CA LEU A 137 16.67 -5.74 -16.46
C LEU A 137 17.38 -4.38 -16.54
N PRO A 138 16.66 -3.26 -16.79
CA PRO A 138 17.28 -1.94 -16.97
C PRO A 138 18.08 -1.44 -15.75
N TRP A 139 17.77 -1.93 -14.56
CA TRP A 139 18.46 -1.60 -13.30
C TRP A 139 19.55 -2.62 -12.92
N ALA A 140 19.87 -3.58 -13.78
CA ALA A 140 20.92 -4.58 -13.53
C ALA A 140 22.30 -4.17 -14.05
N SER A 141 22.37 -3.27 -15.04
CA SER A 141 23.64 -2.80 -15.63
C SER A 141 23.73 -1.29 -15.67
N CYS A 142 24.96 -0.77 -15.74
CA CYS A 142 25.24 0.66 -15.89
C CYS A 142 25.31 1.11 -17.36
N SER A 143 25.01 0.20 -18.30
CA SER A 143 25.14 0.41 -19.75
C SER A 143 23.90 1.04 -20.39
N ASN A 144 23.30 2.05 -19.75
CA ASN A 144 22.10 2.71 -20.27
C ASN A 144 22.31 4.21 -20.48
N THR A 145 21.41 4.83 -21.24
CA THR A 145 21.49 6.25 -21.63
C THR A 145 21.32 7.23 -20.47
N TRP A 146 20.69 6.80 -19.38
CA TRP A 146 20.47 7.60 -18.17
C TRP A 146 21.58 7.43 -17.12
N ASN A 147 22.51 6.49 -17.31
CA ASN A 147 23.56 6.23 -16.33
C ASN A 147 24.68 7.26 -16.39
N THR A 148 25.30 7.54 -15.26
CA THR A 148 26.46 8.43 -15.18
C THR A 148 27.76 7.67 -15.05
N ALA A 149 28.89 8.37 -15.19
CA ALA A 149 30.23 7.81 -15.02
C ALA A 149 30.50 7.30 -13.59
N THR A 150 29.66 7.65 -12.60
CA THR A 150 29.79 7.19 -11.21
C THR A 150 29.03 5.88 -10.94
N CYS A 151 28.35 5.33 -11.94
CA CYS A 151 27.58 4.09 -11.80
C CYS A 151 28.51 2.86 -11.72
N GLU A 152 28.37 2.05 -10.68
CA GLU A 152 29.15 0.83 -10.48
C GLU A 152 28.28 -0.44 -10.33
N GLU A 153 28.68 -1.50 -11.02
CA GLU A 153 28.06 -2.84 -10.92
C GLU A 153 28.73 -3.66 -9.80
N PHE A 154 28.14 -3.64 -8.60
CA PHE A 154 28.68 -4.28 -7.38
C PHE A 154 29.01 -5.77 -7.50
N HIS A 155 28.42 -6.51 -8.44
CA HIS A 155 28.70 -7.95 -8.60
C HIS A 155 30.00 -8.21 -9.38
N LYS A 156 30.45 -7.28 -10.23
CA LYS A 156 31.68 -7.44 -11.04
C LYS A 156 32.93 -6.87 -10.36
N SER A 157 32.76 -6.15 -9.25
CA SER A 157 33.85 -5.46 -8.54
C SER A 157 34.84 -6.39 -7.82
N SER A 158 34.48 -7.66 -7.59
CA SER A 158 35.38 -8.65 -6.98
C SER A 158 36.52 -9.11 -7.89
N LEU A 159 36.50 -8.75 -9.18
CA LEU A 159 37.47 -9.22 -10.18
C LEU A 159 38.53 -8.18 -10.59
N SER A 160 38.42 -6.91 -10.18
CA SER A 160 39.38 -5.85 -10.54
C SER A 160 40.30 -5.50 -9.36
N THR A 161 41.58 -5.85 -9.50
CA THR A 161 42.65 -5.79 -8.47
C THR A 161 43.29 -4.41 -8.25
N ASN A 162 42.61 -3.30 -8.54
CA ASN A 162 43.10 -1.95 -8.22
C ASN A 162 41.93 -1.06 -7.81
N TRP A 163 41.86 -0.64 -6.54
CA TRP A 163 40.81 0.26 -6.05
C TRP A 163 41.39 1.56 -5.48
N THR A 164 41.10 2.67 -6.17
CA THR A 164 40.63 3.89 -5.51
C THR A 164 39.10 3.81 -5.52
N LYS A 165 38.47 3.57 -4.37
CA LYS A 165 37.02 3.61 -4.25
C LYS A 165 36.56 5.02 -4.64
N LEU A 166 35.75 5.15 -5.69
CA LEU A 166 35.17 6.45 -6.02
C LEU A 166 34.24 6.82 -4.86
N GLU A 167 34.55 7.91 -4.15
CA GLU A 167 33.88 8.28 -2.90
C GLU A 167 32.36 8.47 -3.06
N ASN A 168 31.87 8.65 -4.30
CA ASN A 168 30.46 8.87 -4.65
C ASN A 168 29.91 7.82 -5.66
N ALA A 169 30.34 6.56 -5.60
CA ALA A 169 29.80 5.53 -6.49
C ALA A 169 28.29 5.25 -6.24
N THR A 170 27.52 5.18 -7.31
CA THR A 170 26.05 4.95 -7.31
C THR A 170 25.71 3.57 -7.90
N SER A 171 24.65 2.93 -7.38
CA SER A 171 24.19 1.66 -7.97
C SER A 171 23.32 1.89 -9.21
N PRO A 172 23.31 0.96 -10.18
CA PRO A 172 22.45 1.07 -11.37
C PRO A 172 20.96 1.14 -11.02
N ALA A 173 20.53 0.53 -9.90
CA ALA A 173 19.16 0.59 -9.43
C ALA A 173 18.76 1.97 -8.87
N VAL A 174 19.68 2.63 -8.16
CA VAL A 174 19.47 4.01 -7.66
C VAL A 174 19.42 4.98 -8.85
N GLU A 175 20.36 4.87 -9.80
CA GLU A 175 20.34 5.73 -10.97
C GLU A 175 19.09 5.51 -11.86
N PHE A 176 18.64 4.27 -12.00
CA PHE A 176 17.39 3.99 -12.70
C PHE A 176 16.20 4.67 -12.01
N TRP A 177 16.11 4.60 -10.68
CA TRP A 177 15.04 5.26 -9.93
C TRP A 177 15.11 6.79 -10.06
N ASP A 178 16.26 7.40 -9.77
CA ASP A 178 16.38 8.87 -9.70
C ASP A 178 16.31 9.52 -11.09
N ARG A 179 16.99 8.94 -12.09
CA ARG A 179 17.17 9.58 -13.41
C ARG A 179 16.17 9.11 -14.45
N ARG A 180 15.74 7.84 -14.41
CA ARG A 180 14.82 7.29 -15.42
C ARG A 180 13.36 7.28 -14.96
N VAL A 181 13.09 6.78 -13.76
CA VAL A 181 11.72 6.67 -13.22
C VAL A 181 11.21 8.04 -12.78
N LEU A 182 11.92 8.70 -11.87
CA LEU A 182 11.53 9.99 -11.32
C LEU A 182 11.91 11.17 -12.22
N ASN A 183 13.06 11.08 -12.90
CA ASN A 183 13.67 12.20 -13.62
C ASN A 183 13.77 13.44 -12.72
N ILE A 184 14.47 13.27 -11.58
CA ILE A 184 14.55 14.28 -10.53
C ILE A 184 15.18 15.58 -11.03
N SER A 185 14.52 16.71 -10.80
CA SER A 185 15.03 18.05 -11.12
C SER A 185 16.04 18.54 -10.06
N GLY A 186 16.69 19.67 -10.34
CA GLY A 186 17.69 20.26 -9.43
C GLY A 186 17.10 20.77 -8.10
N GLY A 187 15.78 21.02 -8.05
CA GLY A 187 15.09 21.49 -6.85
C GLY A 187 13.56 21.49 -7.00
N ILE A 188 12.87 21.76 -5.89
CA ILE A 188 11.39 21.76 -5.83
C ILE A 188 10.80 22.90 -6.67
N ASP A 189 11.54 24.01 -6.80
CA ASP A 189 11.12 25.18 -7.58
C ASP A 189 11.23 24.97 -9.09
N GLU A 190 12.03 24.00 -9.53
CA GLU A 190 12.24 23.68 -10.93
C GLU A 190 11.41 22.46 -11.32
N LEU A 191 10.25 22.71 -11.93
CA LEU A 191 9.44 21.67 -12.56
C LEU A 191 10.17 21.21 -13.84
N GLY A 192 10.77 20.02 -13.78
CA GLY A 192 11.45 19.39 -14.93
C GLY A 192 10.51 19.03 -16.08
N SER A 193 11.01 18.28 -17.06
CA SER A 193 10.20 17.83 -18.19
C SER A 193 9.24 16.70 -17.81
N LEU A 194 8.07 16.67 -18.44
CA LEU A 194 7.08 15.61 -18.24
C LEU A 194 7.59 14.29 -18.81
N ASN A 195 7.75 13.27 -17.97
CA ASN A 195 8.04 11.91 -18.41
C ASN A 195 6.76 11.26 -18.98
N TRP A 196 6.62 11.26 -20.31
CA TRP A 196 5.42 10.76 -21.00
C TRP A 196 5.10 9.29 -20.72
N GLU A 197 6.12 8.44 -20.57
CA GLU A 197 5.91 7.01 -20.25
C GLU A 197 5.31 6.84 -18.86
N MET A 198 5.73 7.67 -17.90
CA MET A 198 5.15 7.70 -16.56
C MET A 198 3.70 8.20 -16.59
N ALA A 199 3.43 9.24 -17.38
CA ALA A 199 2.07 9.77 -17.56
C ALA A 199 1.11 8.71 -18.15
N LEU A 200 1.59 7.88 -19.09
CA LEU A 200 0.83 6.76 -19.64
C LEU A 200 0.58 5.67 -18.58
N CYS A 201 1.59 5.31 -17.77
CA CYS A 201 1.40 4.36 -16.67
C CYS A 201 0.41 4.88 -15.63
N PHE A 202 0.43 6.18 -15.35
CA PHE A 202 -0.52 6.84 -14.45
C PHE A 202 -1.95 6.82 -15.00
N LEU A 203 -2.13 7.13 -16.28
CA LEU A 203 -3.43 7.02 -16.95
C LEU A 203 -3.96 5.58 -16.91
N LEU A 204 -3.09 4.60 -17.17
CA LEU A 204 -3.44 3.19 -17.10
C LEU A 204 -3.85 2.78 -15.67
N ALA A 205 -3.13 3.23 -14.65
CA ALA A 205 -3.48 2.96 -13.25
C ALA A 205 -4.90 3.46 -12.93
N TRP A 206 -5.25 4.68 -13.38
CA TRP A 206 -6.60 5.22 -13.21
C TRP A 206 -7.67 4.39 -13.92
N ILE A 207 -7.40 3.96 -15.16
CA ILE A 207 -8.32 3.12 -15.93
C ILE A 207 -8.55 1.78 -15.21
N ILE A 208 -7.49 1.14 -14.72
CA ILE A 208 -7.59 -0.12 -13.96
C ILE A 208 -8.41 0.10 -12.69
N CYS A 209 -8.09 1.11 -11.89
CA CYS A 209 -8.83 1.42 -10.65
C CYS A 209 -10.30 1.73 -10.91
N TYR A 210 -10.61 2.46 -11.98
CA TYR A 210 -11.98 2.74 -12.39
C TYR A 210 -12.76 1.44 -12.63
N PHE A 211 -12.22 0.52 -13.45
CA PHE A 211 -12.88 -0.76 -13.72
C PHE A 211 -13.00 -1.66 -12.48
N CYS A 212 -12.06 -1.58 -11.53
CA CYS A 212 -12.17 -2.29 -10.26
C CYS A 212 -13.39 -1.82 -9.45
N VAL A 213 -13.76 -0.55 -9.52
CA VAL A 213 -14.80 0.06 -8.67
C VAL A 213 -16.13 0.34 -9.39
N TRP A 214 -16.18 0.35 -10.73
CA TRP A 214 -17.31 0.85 -11.53
C TRP A 214 -18.70 0.29 -11.20
N LYS A 215 -18.82 -0.97 -10.75
CA LYS A 215 -20.08 -1.64 -10.35
C LYS A 215 -20.22 -1.75 -8.83
N GLY A 216 -19.51 -0.91 -8.09
CA GLY A 216 -19.48 -0.87 -6.64
C GLY A 216 -18.96 -2.16 -6.01
N VAL A 217 -19.52 -2.51 -4.84
CA VAL A 217 -19.09 -3.66 -4.03
C VAL A 217 -19.13 -5.00 -4.76
N ARG A 218 -19.99 -5.15 -5.79
CA ARG A 218 -20.08 -6.37 -6.61
C ARG A 218 -18.86 -6.57 -7.52
N SER A 219 -18.28 -5.48 -8.01
CA SER A 219 -17.03 -5.53 -8.80
C SER A 219 -15.84 -5.74 -7.87
N VAL A 220 -15.78 -4.91 -6.82
CA VAL A 220 -14.68 -4.90 -5.84
C VAL A 220 -14.53 -6.27 -5.20
N GLY A 221 -15.63 -6.91 -4.76
CA GLY A 221 -15.57 -8.23 -4.14
C GLY A 221 -14.93 -9.31 -5.01
N LYS A 222 -15.19 -9.27 -6.33
CA LYS A 222 -14.58 -10.21 -7.28
C LYS A 222 -13.11 -9.93 -7.51
N VAL A 223 -12.74 -8.66 -7.68
CA VAL A 223 -11.35 -8.25 -7.89
C VAL A 223 -10.49 -8.57 -6.67
N VAL A 224 -11.02 -8.32 -5.47
CA VAL A 224 -10.34 -8.56 -4.19
C VAL A 224 -9.97 -10.03 -4.00
N TYR A 225 -10.80 -10.99 -4.43
CA TYR A 225 -10.42 -12.41 -4.39
C TYR A 225 -9.10 -12.66 -5.10
N PHE A 226 -8.93 -12.07 -6.29
CA PHE A 226 -7.71 -12.23 -7.06
C PHE A 226 -6.55 -11.47 -6.43
N THR A 227 -6.72 -10.18 -6.14
CA THR A 227 -5.61 -9.33 -5.67
C THR A 227 -5.06 -9.76 -4.32
N VAL A 228 -5.95 -10.10 -3.36
CA VAL A 228 -5.54 -10.56 -2.03
C VAL A 228 -4.97 -11.97 -2.09
N SER A 229 -5.53 -12.89 -2.88
CA SER A 229 -4.91 -14.22 -2.99
C SER A 229 -3.53 -14.13 -3.63
N PHE A 230 -3.39 -13.32 -4.68
CA PHE A 230 -2.13 -13.11 -5.38
C PHE A 230 -1.05 -12.53 -4.47
N ILE A 231 -1.38 -11.53 -3.63
CA ILE A 231 -0.37 -10.92 -2.74
C ILE A 231 0.19 -11.94 -1.75
N TYR A 232 -0.66 -12.77 -1.13
CA TYR A 232 -0.20 -13.78 -0.18
C TYR A 232 0.63 -14.88 -0.84
N ILE A 233 0.22 -15.34 -2.03
CA ILE A 233 0.99 -16.33 -2.79
C ILE A 233 2.37 -15.77 -3.15
N MET A 234 2.44 -14.52 -3.64
CA MET A 234 3.72 -13.87 -3.97
C MET A 234 4.61 -13.72 -2.73
N LEU A 235 4.06 -13.31 -1.59
CA LEU A 235 4.82 -13.20 -0.34
C LEU A 235 5.39 -14.55 0.11
N ILE A 236 4.62 -15.64 -0.01
CA ILE A 236 5.09 -16.99 0.33
C ILE A 236 6.24 -17.41 -0.61
N ILE A 237 6.11 -17.18 -1.92
CA ILE A 237 7.17 -17.49 -2.89
C ILE A 237 8.44 -16.69 -2.59
N LEU A 238 8.30 -15.39 -2.32
CA LEU A 238 9.43 -14.53 -1.94
C LEU A 238 10.05 -14.94 -0.61
N LEU A 239 9.26 -15.41 0.36
CA LEU A 239 9.76 -15.94 1.62
C LEU A 239 10.61 -17.20 1.39
N VAL A 240 10.08 -18.19 0.65
CA VAL A 240 10.82 -19.43 0.33
C VAL A 240 12.09 -19.11 -0.44
N ARG A 241 12.02 -18.21 -1.43
CA ARG A 241 13.21 -17.77 -2.18
C ARG A 241 14.21 -17.03 -1.28
N GLY A 242 13.74 -16.15 -0.41
CA GLY A 242 14.56 -15.42 0.55
C GLY A 242 15.32 -16.34 1.50
N LEU A 243 14.66 -17.38 2.02
CA LEU A 243 15.27 -18.36 2.93
C LEU A 243 16.27 -19.31 2.25
N THR A 244 16.20 -19.48 0.94
CA THR A 244 17.13 -20.35 0.17
C THR A 244 18.37 -19.61 -0.32
N LEU A 245 18.45 -18.29 -0.17
CA LEU A 245 19.62 -17.51 -0.55
C LEU A 245 20.76 -17.65 0.48
N PRO A 246 22.03 -17.64 0.03
CA PRO A 246 23.17 -17.65 0.94
C PRO A 246 23.18 -16.38 1.80
N GLY A 247 23.49 -16.51 3.09
CA GLY A 247 23.49 -15.38 4.04
C GLY A 247 22.12 -14.98 4.58
N ALA A 248 21.03 -15.69 4.23
CA ALA A 248 19.69 -15.39 4.74
C ALA A 248 19.58 -15.46 6.27
N LYS A 249 20.32 -16.37 6.90
CA LYS A 249 20.37 -16.53 8.37
C LYS A 249 20.90 -15.26 9.05
N ASP A 250 21.95 -14.66 8.50
CA ASP A 250 22.57 -13.46 9.07
C ASP A 250 21.60 -12.28 9.04
N GLY A 251 20.87 -12.11 7.93
CA GLY A 251 19.82 -11.09 7.81
C GLY A 251 18.68 -11.25 8.83
N ILE A 252 18.25 -12.49 9.11
CA ILE A 252 17.20 -12.76 10.10
C ILE A 252 17.69 -12.49 11.52
N ILE A 253 18.90 -12.95 11.85
CA ILE A 253 19.52 -12.70 13.15
C ILE A 253 19.65 -11.20 13.37
N TYR A 254 20.14 -10.48 12.37
CA TYR A 254 20.33 -9.04 12.44
C TYR A 254 18.99 -8.28 12.54
N TYR A 255 17.94 -8.76 11.87
CA TYR A 255 16.59 -8.18 11.95
C TYR A 255 15.95 -8.37 13.33
N LEU A 256 16.13 -9.54 13.94
CA LEU A 256 15.48 -9.90 15.21
C LEU A 256 16.37 -9.71 16.43
N TYR A 257 17.61 -9.25 16.27
CA TYR A 257 18.55 -9.07 17.39
C TYR A 257 17.94 -8.15 18.45
N PRO A 258 17.74 -8.62 19.68
CA PRO A 258 17.06 -7.84 20.70
C PRO A 258 18.02 -6.81 21.30
N GLU A 259 17.66 -5.52 21.25
CA GLU A 259 18.34 -4.45 21.98
C GLU A 259 17.45 -3.92 23.11
N PRO A 260 17.52 -4.48 24.34
CA PRO A 260 16.61 -4.12 25.43
C PRO A 260 16.75 -2.68 25.92
N SER A 261 17.91 -2.05 25.69
CA SER A 261 18.16 -0.65 26.03
C SER A 261 17.16 0.31 25.38
N ARG A 262 16.63 -0.05 24.21
CA ARG A 262 15.64 0.76 23.47
C ARG A 262 14.27 0.82 24.14
N LEU A 263 13.93 -0.10 25.04
CA LEU A 263 12.66 -0.08 25.79
C LEU A 263 12.56 1.09 26.77
N ALA A 264 13.70 1.59 27.24
CA ALA A 264 13.74 2.70 28.21
C ALA A 264 13.44 4.07 27.57
N ASP A 265 13.54 4.17 26.23
CA ASP A 265 13.29 5.41 25.53
C ASP A 265 11.78 5.71 25.46
N PRO A 266 11.28 6.84 25.97
CA PRO A 266 9.85 7.15 25.94
C PRO A 266 9.32 7.36 24.50
N GLN A 267 10.19 7.72 23.55
CA GLN A 267 9.83 7.80 22.14
C GLN A 267 9.57 6.42 21.52
N PHE A 268 10.10 5.35 22.12
CA PHE A 268 9.94 3.98 21.66
C PHE A 268 8.47 3.60 21.58
N SER A 269 7.74 3.63 22.70
CA SER A 269 6.32 3.24 22.74
C SER A 269 5.43 4.09 21.81
N SER A 270 5.79 5.34 21.55
CA SER A 270 5.03 6.25 20.70
C SER A 270 5.05 5.85 19.22
N VAL A 271 6.15 5.28 18.73
CA VAL A 271 6.28 4.87 17.33
C VAL A 271 5.40 3.67 17.02
N GLN A 272 5.21 2.79 18.00
CA GLN A 272 4.49 1.54 17.89
C GLN A 272 3.00 1.83 17.86
N PHE A 273 2.56 2.69 18.78
CA PHE A 273 1.22 3.23 18.82
C PHE A 273 0.84 3.94 17.51
N LYS A 274 1.70 4.84 17.01
CA LYS A 274 1.50 5.55 15.72
C LYS A 274 1.51 4.63 14.49
N LYS A 275 2.03 3.42 14.60
CA LYS A 275 2.04 2.44 13.50
C LYS A 275 0.78 1.58 13.49
N ILE A 276 0.13 1.42 14.65
CA ILE A 276 -1.08 0.62 14.82
C ILE A 276 -2.34 1.41 14.46
N ILE A 277 -2.36 2.70 14.82
CA ILE A 277 -3.40 3.67 14.41
C ILE A 277 -3.14 4.12 12.98
#